data_AF-A0A813HWI4-F1
#
_entry.id   AF-A0A813HWI4-F1
#
_cell.length_a   1.000
_cell.length_b   1.000
_cell.length_c   1.000
_cell.angle_alpha   90.00
_cell.angle_beta   90.00
_cell.angle_gamma   90.00
#
_symmetry.space_group_name_H-M   'P 1'
#
loop_
_entity.id
_entity.type
_entity.pdbx_description
1 polymer ?
#
loop_
_entity_poly.entity_id
_entity_poly.type
_entity_poly.pdbx_seq_one_letter_code
_entity_poly.pdbx_strand_id
1 'polypeptide(L)'
;MPVWSWLLLYPFWTFQFNEMIAGDEPSLLKELGPILSQANHSRDFFYLSASSSESDAASLAEEQRKLVRRAFRDTWQFLSRDTSSQELIAKLEAVAENAFAAGAVDKEELLWLLSWDGDDLTTECGAPPAEEMVLRGLDGAQRKVVHQLARLLGLHSESRILEEDHKEDVVRTTQQKVLAIRPPRSLKCRAGAWTAPFSVTQVLTSSLVSA
;
A
#
# COMPACT_ATOMS: atom_id res chain seq x y z
N MET A 1 20.09 -2.65 -36.96
CA MET A 1 21.19 -2.38 -36.00
C MET A 1 20.54 -2.21 -34.62
N PRO A 2 21.12 -2.78 -33.55
CA PRO A 2 20.44 -3.83 -32.78
C PRO A 2 19.71 -3.39 -31.50
N VAL A 3 18.74 -4.25 -31.17
CA VAL A 3 18.14 -4.63 -29.87
C VAL A 3 18.97 -4.28 -28.64
N TRP A 4 18.37 -3.57 -27.69
CA TRP A 4 18.76 -3.61 -26.28
C TRP A 4 17.53 -3.84 -25.41
N SER A 5 17.35 -5.13 -25.10
CA SER A 5 16.56 -5.68 -24.01
C SER A 5 17.12 -5.21 -22.68
N TRP A 6 16.27 -4.62 -21.83
CA TRP A 6 16.54 -4.46 -20.41
C TRP A 6 15.40 -5.10 -19.61
N LEU A 7 15.56 -6.41 -19.41
CA LEU A 7 15.04 -7.12 -18.24
C LEU A 7 15.95 -6.74 -17.06
N LEU A 8 15.43 -6.04 -16.07
CA LEU A 8 15.99 -6.04 -14.73
C LEU A 8 14.89 -6.36 -13.72
N LEU A 9 14.87 -7.65 -13.40
CA LEU A 9 14.49 -8.19 -12.10
C LEU A 9 15.21 -7.41 -11.00
N TYR A 10 14.47 -6.94 -9.99
CA TYR A 10 15.04 -6.65 -8.69
C TYR A 10 14.35 -7.45 -7.58
N PRO A 11 15.11 -7.84 -6.54
CA PRO A 11 14.86 -9.05 -5.79
C PRO A 11 14.16 -8.81 -4.44
N PHE A 12 13.50 -9.90 -4.02
CA PHE A 12 13.29 -10.37 -2.65
C PHE A 12 14.19 -9.72 -1.59
N TRP A 13 13.58 -9.06 -0.61
CA TRP A 13 14.20 -8.81 0.69
C TRP A 13 14.02 -10.04 1.58
N THR A 14 15.10 -10.74 1.88
CA THR A 14 15.17 -11.66 3.02
C THR A 14 15.93 -10.98 4.15
N PHE A 15 15.22 -10.72 5.24
CA PHE A 15 15.74 -10.34 6.55
C PHE A 15 16.66 -11.46 7.06
N GLN A 16 17.96 -11.19 7.24
CA GLN A 16 18.89 -12.10 7.88
C GLN A 16 19.35 -11.49 9.20
N PHE A 17 18.71 -11.93 10.29
CA PHE A 17 19.18 -11.75 11.65
C PHE A 17 20.22 -12.85 11.87
N ASN A 18 21.51 -12.50 12.06
CA ASN A 18 22.48 -13.49 12.50
C ASN A 18 23.33 -12.97 13.66
N GLU A 19 23.29 -13.78 14.70
CA GLU A 19 24.03 -13.80 15.96
C GLU A 19 25.40 -13.13 15.96
N MET A 20 25.59 -12.27 16.95
CA MET A 20 26.90 -11.87 17.44
C MET A 20 27.05 -12.40 18.88
N ILE A 21 27.43 -13.66 19.03
CA ILE A 21 27.98 -14.22 20.27
C ILE A 21 29.19 -15.06 19.91
N ALA A 22 30.39 -14.52 20.13
CA ALA A 22 31.61 -15.29 20.31
C ALA A 22 32.62 -14.43 21.06
N GLY A 23 32.96 -14.86 22.27
CA GLY A 23 33.93 -14.23 23.15
C GLY A 23 34.21 -15.12 24.36
N ASP A 24 35.01 -16.16 24.12
CA ASP A 24 35.89 -16.88 25.06
C ASP A 24 36.48 -15.95 26.15
N GLU A 25 36.81 -16.34 27.39
CA GLU A 25 37.44 -17.56 27.90
C GLU A 25 37.38 -17.56 29.48
N PRO A 26 38.07 -18.40 30.28
CA PRO A 26 37.41 -19.26 31.26
C PRO A 26 37.87 -19.11 32.73
N SER A 27 37.11 -19.80 33.60
CA SER A 27 37.53 -20.49 34.83
C SER A 27 38.47 -19.81 35.83
N LEU A 28 37.97 -19.50 37.03
CA LEU A 28 38.68 -19.77 38.30
C LEU A 28 37.68 -19.95 39.47
N LEU A 29 37.48 -21.22 39.84
CA LEU A 29 37.62 -21.75 41.21
C LEU A 29 37.09 -20.89 42.38
N LYS A 30 36.02 -21.37 43.05
CA LYS A 30 36.09 -22.14 44.31
C LYS A 30 34.79 -22.03 45.10
N GLU A 31 34.43 -23.19 45.65
CA GLU A 31 33.81 -23.36 46.97
C GLU A 31 32.55 -22.55 47.27
N LEU A 32 31.41 -23.25 47.31
CA LEU A 32 30.82 -23.66 48.58
C LEU A 32 29.80 -24.77 48.31
N GLY A 33 30.01 -25.91 48.96
CA GLY A 33 29.08 -27.02 48.99
C GLY A 33 27.87 -26.76 49.91
N PRO A 34 27.10 -27.81 50.24
CA PRO A 34 25.69 -27.92 49.86
C PRO A 34 24.74 -27.96 51.05
N ILE A 35 23.53 -27.39 50.95
CA ILE A 35 22.40 -27.76 51.83
C ILE A 35 21.08 -27.74 51.04
N LEU A 36 20.60 -28.97 50.78
CA LEU A 36 19.25 -29.49 50.90
C LEU A 36 18.02 -28.55 50.96
N SER A 37 17.03 -28.95 50.17
CA SER A 37 15.63 -29.16 50.57
C SER A 37 14.57 -28.12 50.17
N GLN A 38 13.60 -28.63 49.41
CA GLN A 38 12.16 -28.28 49.41
C GLN A 38 11.71 -26.91 48.90
N ALA A 39 11.17 -26.92 47.67
CA ALA A 39 9.83 -26.39 47.34
C ALA A 39 9.55 -26.79 45.87
N ASN A 40 8.76 -27.82 45.63
CA ASN A 40 7.32 -27.73 45.34
C ASN A 40 6.94 -26.69 44.26
N HIS A 41 6.40 -27.23 43.17
CA HIS A 41 5.32 -26.64 42.36
C HIS A 41 5.61 -25.32 41.64
N SER A 42 6.03 -25.42 40.38
CA SER A 42 5.45 -24.65 39.25
C SER A 42 6.33 -24.87 38.03
N ARG A 43 6.05 -25.94 37.28
CA ARG A 43 6.69 -26.19 35.99
C ARG A 43 5.70 -26.16 34.82
N ASP A 44 4.56 -25.48 35.03
CA ASP A 44 3.51 -25.27 34.04
C ASP A 44 3.33 -23.79 33.64
N PHE A 45 4.27 -22.90 33.98
CA PHE A 45 4.15 -21.46 33.69
C PHE A 45 4.95 -20.98 32.46
N PHE A 46 5.41 -21.89 31.59
CA PHE A 46 6.24 -21.52 30.42
C PHE A 46 5.75 -22.15 29.09
N TYR A 47 4.44 -22.37 28.94
CA TYR A 47 3.85 -22.85 27.68
C TYR A 47 2.59 -22.10 27.22
N LEU A 48 2.42 -20.83 27.63
CA LEU A 48 1.23 -20.03 27.26
C LEU A 48 1.54 -18.68 26.59
N SER A 49 2.78 -18.42 26.16
CA SER A 49 3.14 -17.11 25.59
C SER A 49 3.50 -17.12 24.10
N ALA A 50 3.27 -18.23 23.39
CA ALA A 50 3.59 -18.35 21.97
C ALA A 50 2.36 -18.46 21.03
N SER A 51 1.14 -18.55 21.57
CA SER A 51 -0.08 -18.74 20.75
C SER A 51 -0.97 -17.50 20.61
N SER A 52 -0.61 -16.36 21.21
CA SER A 52 -1.42 -15.12 21.13
C SER A 52 -1.18 -14.31 19.85
N SER A 53 0.02 -14.36 19.27
CA SER A 53 0.36 -13.54 18.08
C SER A 53 -0.37 -13.99 16.80
N GLU A 54 -0.59 -15.29 16.62
CA GLU A 54 -1.27 -15.82 15.43
C GLU A 54 -2.78 -15.50 15.44
N SER A 55 -3.43 -15.55 16.62
CA SER A 55 -4.83 -15.17 16.78
C SER A 55 -5.06 -13.69 16.50
N ASP A 56 -4.15 -12.84 16.98
CA ASP A 56 -4.25 -11.40 16.80
C ASP A 56 -4.07 -10.99 15.34
N ALA A 57 -3.09 -11.57 14.64
CA ALA A 57 -2.86 -11.31 13.22
C ALA A 57 -4.05 -11.76 12.34
N ALA A 58 -4.62 -12.93 12.61
CA ALA A 58 -5.79 -13.42 11.89
C ALA A 58 -7.03 -12.54 12.12
N SER A 59 -7.21 -12.04 13.34
CA SER A 59 -8.31 -11.12 13.68
C SER A 59 -8.19 -9.78 12.93
N LEU A 60 -6.98 -9.20 12.88
CA LEU A 60 -6.70 -7.95 12.17
C LEU A 60 -6.93 -8.11 10.66
N ALA A 61 -6.48 -9.21 10.08
CA ALA A 61 -6.70 -9.50 8.66
C ALA A 61 -8.20 -9.59 8.33
N GLU A 62 -8.99 -10.20 9.21
CA GLU A 62 -10.44 -10.31 9.03
C GLU A 62 -11.15 -8.95 9.19
N GLU A 63 -10.70 -8.09 10.11
CA GLU A 63 -11.19 -6.72 10.22
C GLU A 63 -10.88 -5.90 8.97
N GLN A 64 -9.67 -5.98 8.44
CA GLN A 64 -9.27 -5.32 7.19
C GLN A 64 -10.13 -5.79 6.01
N ARG A 65 -10.38 -7.10 5.90
CA ARG A 65 -11.30 -7.65 4.89
C ARG A 65 -12.70 -7.09 5.00
N LYS A 66 -13.25 -7.02 6.22
CA LYS A 66 -14.58 -6.43 6.48
C LYS A 66 -14.61 -4.95 6.09
N LEU A 67 -13.55 -4.20 6.40
CA LEU A 67 -13.43 -2.79 6.03
C LEU A 67 -13.41 -2.60 4.51
N VAL A 68 -12.57 -3.35 3.78
CA VAL A 68 -12.51 -3.29 2.31
C VAL A 68 -13.87 -3.65 1.71
N ARG A 69 -14.49 -4.76 2.13
CA ARG A 69 -15.83 -5.14 1.64
C ARG A 69 -16.88 -4.07 1.89
N ARG A 70 -16.84 -3.39 3.04
CA ARG A 70 -17.76 -2.29 3.37
C ARG A 70 -17.48 -1.05 2.52
N ALA A 71 -16.22 -0.68 2.35
CA ALA A 71 -15.81 0.50 1.59
C ALA A 71 -16.20 0.40 0.11
N PHE A 72 -16.08 -0.81 -0.45
CA PHE A 72 -16.41 -1.10 -1.84
C PHE A 72 -17.79 -1.74 -2.01
N ARG A 73 -18.71 -1.67 -1.03
CA ARG A 73 -20.00 -2.39 -1.07
C ARG A 73 -20.72 -2.25 -2.43
N ASP A 74 -20.81 -1.04 -2.94
CA ASP A 74 -21.56 -0.73 -4.19
C ASP A 74 -20.76 -1.02 -5.47
N THR A 75 -19.45 -1.20 -5.36
CA THR A 75 -18.52 -1.43 -6.47
C THR A 75 -17.85 -2.81 -6.40
N TRP A 76 -18.20 -3.63 -5.41
CA TRP A 76 -17.58 -4.91 -5.14
C TRP A 76 -17.69 -5.87 -6.32
N GLN A 77 -18.80 -5.79 -7.06
CA GLN A 77 -18.99 -6.58 -8.28
C GLN A 77 -17.96 -6.26 -9.37
N PHE A 78 -17.49 -5.01 -9.46
CA PHE A 78 -16.44 -4.62 -10.41
C PHE A 78 -15.11 -5.16 -9.91
N LEU A 79 -14.80 -4.97 -8.62
CA LEU A 79 -13.55 -5.50 -8.06
C LEU A 79 -13.44 -7.01 -8.06
N SER A 80 -14.53 -7.75 -7.96
CA SER A 80 -14.48 -9.22 -7.89
C SER A 80 -14.51 -9.90 -9.26
N ARG A 81 -14.93 -9.20 -10.32
CA ARG A 81 -15.16 -9.80 -11.65
C ARG A 81 -14.34 -9.17 -12.77
N ASP A 82 -13.88 -7.94 -12.60
CA ASP A 82 -13.12 -7.21 -13.60
C ASP A 82 -11.64 -7.14 -13.19
N THR A 83 -10.80 -7.86 -13.93
CA THR A 83 -9.35 -7.92 -13.70
C THR A 83 -8.70 -6.56 -13.94
N SER A 84 -9.18 -5.78 -14.92
CA SER A 84 -8.66 -4.43 -15.21
C SER A 84 -8.84 -3.51 -13.99
N SER A 85 -10.00 -3.58 -13.32
CA SER A 85 -10.25 -2.83 -12.09
C SER A 85 -9.36 -3.28 -10.91
N GLN A 86 -9.02 -4.57 -10.81
CA GLN A 86 -8.10 -5.07 -9.78
C GLN A 86 -6.67 -4.58 -10.01
N GLU A 87 -6.20 -4.69 -11.26
CA GLU A 87 -4.87 -4.23 -11.67
C GLU A 87 -4.72 -2.72 -11.51
N LEU A 88 -5.76 -1.95 -11.87
CA LEU A 88 -5.82 -0.52 -11.64
C LEU A 88 -5.63 -0.18 -10.15
N ILE A 89 -6.31 -0.87 -9.23
CA ILE A 89 -6.12 -0.65 -7.78
C ILE A 89 -4.68 -0.95 -7.39
N ALA A 90 -4.14 -2.09 -7.79
CA ALA A 90 -2.79 -2.51 -7.41
C ALA A 90 -1.74 -1.49 -7.85
N LYS A 91 -1.84 -1.02 -9.10
CA LYS A 91 -0.93 0.00 -9.63
C LYS A 91 -1.13 1.35 -8.94
N LEU A 92 -2.38 1.75 -8.68
CA LEU A 92 -2.66 3.01 -7.99
C LEU A 92 -2.15 3.07 -6.56
N GLU A 93 -2.19 1.97 -5.81
CA GLU A 93 -1.62 1.94 -4.45
C GLU A 93 -0.12 2.23 -4.50
N ALA A 94 0.62 1.52 -5.36
CA ALA A 94 2.06 1.70 -5.51
C ALA A 94 2.42 3.11 -6.02
N VAL A 95 1.66 3.63 -6.99
CA VAL A 95 1.86 4.98 -7.55
C VAL A 95 1.54 6.05 -6.51
N ALA A 96 0.49 5.90 -5.69
CA ALA A 96 0.16 6.84 -4.63
C ALA A 96 1.22 6.87 -3.52
N GLU A 97 1.78 5.72 -3.17
CA GLU A 97 2.94 5.65 -2.28
C GLU A 97 4.12 6.41 -2.87
N ASN A 98 4.48 6.15 -4.13
CA ASN A 98 5.57 6.87 -4.79
C ASN A 98 5.33 8.39 -4.89
N ALA A 99 4.09 8.81 -5.17
CA ALA A 99 3.73 10.23 -5.28
C ALA A 99 3.83 10.98 -3.95
N PHE A 100 3.51 10.32 -2.82
CA PHE A 100 3.26 10.98 -1.54
C PHE A 100 4.17 10.51 -0.38
N ALA A 101 5.05 9.54 -0.59
CA ALA A 101 5.98 9.01 0.41
C ALA A 101 7.17 9.95 0.69
N ALA A 102 7.56 10.80 -0.27
CA ALA A 102 8.44 11.92 0.08
C ALA A 102 7.61 12.90 0.92
N GLY A 103 8.07 13.22 2.13
CA GLY A 103 7.43 14.21 3.00
C GLY A 103 7.28 15.58 2.32
N ALA A 104 6.80 16.58 3.06
CA ALA A 104 6.60 17.94 2.53
C ALA A 104 7.90 18.67 2.08
N VAL A 105 9.01 17.96 1.93
CA VAL A 105 10.31 18.46 1.49
C VAL A 105 10.28 18.59 -0.04
N ASP A 106 10.24 19.84 -0.49
CA ASP A 106 10.50 20.28 -1.87
C ASP A 106 9.94 19.37 -2.95
N LYS A 107 8.61 19.31 -3.03
CA LYS A 107 7.92 18.75 -4.19
C LYS A 107 8.21 19.67 -5.37
N GLU A 108 9.18 19.25 -6.20
CA GLU A 108 9.58 19.98 -7.42
C GLU A 108 8.40 20.17 -8.36
N GLU A 109 7.44 19.26 -8.32
CA GLU A 109 6.26 19.29 -9.15
C GLU A 109 4.94 19.39 -8.38
N LEU A 110 4.09 20.30 -8.84
CA LEU A 110 2.76 20.49 -8.28
C LEU A 110 1.77 19.41 -8.76
N LEU A 111 2.02 18.81 -9.93
CA LEU A 111 1.05 17.99 -10.63
C LEU A 111 1.73 16.83 -11.36
N TRP A 112 1.31 15.61 -11.07
CA TRP A 112 1.68 14.42 -11.83
C TRP A 112 0.45 13.86 -12.56
N LEU A 113 0.48 13.89 -13.90
CA LEU A 113 -0.59 13.44 -14.77
C LEU A 113 -0.33 12.04 -15.31
N LEU A 114 -1.29 11.16 -15.07
CA LEU A 114 -1.28 9.76 -15.43
C LEU A 114 -2.47 9.43 -16.35
N SER A 115 -2.25 8.53 -17.29
CA SER A 115 -3.28 7.96 -18.17
C SER A 115 -3.46 6.48 -17.91
N TRP A 116 -4.70 6.05 -17.78
CA TRP A 116 -5.08 4.64 -17.78
C TRP A 116 -5.60 4.24 -19.16
N ASP A 117 -4.98 3.23 -19.78
CA ASP A 117 -5.41 2.71 -21.08
C ASP A 117 -6.25 1.42 -20.99
N GLY A 118 -6.42 0.86 -19.79
CA GLY A 118 -7.10 -0.41 -19.53
C GLY A 118 -6.17 -1.48 -18.97
N ASP A 119 -4.87 -1.36 -19.24
CA ASP A 119 -3.84 -2.33 -18.85
C ASP A 119 -2.74 -1.67 -18.01
N ASP A 120 -2.32 -0.43 -18.34
CA ASP A 120 -1.21 0.25 -17.67
C ASP A 120 -1.48 1.72 -17.30
N LEU A 121 -0.75 2.18 -16.28
CA LEU A 121 -0.69 3.59 -15.86
C LEU A 121 0.55 4.24 -16.46
N THR A 122 0.34 5.08 -17.45
CA THR A 122 1.42 5.80 -18.15
C THR A 122 1.50 7.25 -17.69
N THR A 123 2.72 7.76 -17.53
CA THR A 123 2.94 9.18 -17.21
C THR A 123 2.81 10.02 -18.47
N GLU A 124 1.87 10.96 -18.48
CA GLU A 124 1.72 11.96 -19.55
C GLU A 124 2.55 13.21 -19.27
N CYS A 125 2.54 13.66 -18.02
CA CYS A 125 3.23 14.88 -17.61
C CYS A 125 3.63 14.79 -16.14
N GLY A 126 4.83 15.27 -15.84
CA GLY A 126 5.35 15.33 -14.49
C GLY A 126 5.95 14.01 -13.96
N ALA A 127 6.28 13.99 -12.68
CA ALA A 127 6.99 12.93 -11.98
C ALA A 127 6.70 12.96 -10.46
N PRO A 128 6.81 11.82 -9.77
CA PRO A 128 6.83 11.80 -8.31
C PRO A 128 8.17 12.34 -7.77
N PRO A 129 8.19 13.02 -6.61
CA PRO A 129 7.07 13.29 -5.72
C PRO A 129 6.22 14.51 -6.15
N ALA A 130 4.90 14.41 -6.01
CA ALA A 130 3.96 15.44 -6.46
C ALA A 130 2.95 15.87 -5.38
N GLU A 131 2.42 17.09 -5.46
CA GLU A 131 1.33 17.54 -4.57
C GLU A 131 -0.03 16.94 -4.92
N GLU A 132 -0.27 16.76 -6.22
CA GLU A 132 -1.51 16.25 -6.79
C GLU A 132 -1.18 15.23 -7.87
N MET A 133 -1.84 14.08 -7.81
CA MET A 133 -1.84 13.09 -8.87
C MET A 133 -3.16 13.17 -9.63
N VAL A 134 -3.14 13.14 -10.96
CA VAL A 134 -4.35 13.21 -11.79
C VAL A 134 -4.41 12.02 -12.73
N LEU A 135 -5.57 11.39 -12.81
CA LEU A 135 -5.81 10.22 -13.63
C LEU A 135 -6.78 10.55 -14.76
N ARG A 136 -6.36 10.27 -16.00
CA ARG A 136 -7.18 10.26 -17.22
C ARG A 136 -7.50 8.83 -17.66
N GLY A 137 -8.38 8.70 -18.64
CA GLY A 137 -8.71 7.41 -19.26
C GLY A 137 -9.66 6.51 -18.45
N LEU A 138 -10.00 6.92 -17.22
CA LEU A 138 -10.92 6.17 -16.37
C LEU A 138 -12.37 6.24 -16.88
N ASP A 139 -13.06 5.11 -16.89
CA ASP A 139 -14.50 5.05 -17.12
C ASP A 139 -15.31 5.51 -15.89
N GLY A 140 -16.65 5.44 -15.97
CA GLY A 140 -17.53 5.82 -14.87
C GLY A 140 -17.46 4.90 -13.64
N ALA A 141 -17.22 3.61 -13.82
CA ALA A 141 -17.13 2.63 -12.75
C ALA A 141 -15.76 2.69 -12.07
N GLN A 142 -14.68 2.69 -12.85
CA GLN A 142 -13.30 2.86 -12.42
C GLN A 142 -13.14 4.15 -11.61
N ARG A 143 -13.68 5.30 -12.07
CA ARG A 143 -13.64 6.54 -11.25
C ARG A 143 -14.29 6.37 -9.88
N LYS A 144 -15.41 5.64 -9.77
CA LYS A 144 -16.06 5.38 -8.48
C LYS A 144 -15.20 4.49 -7.59
N VAL A 145 -14.61 3.44 -8.17
CA VAL A 145 -13.66 2.55 -7.49
C VAL A 145 -12.48 3.35 -6.94
N VAL A 146 -11.84 4.18 -7.77
CA VAL A 146 -10.69 4.96 -7.35
C VAL A 146 -11.06 6.01 -6.29
N HIS A 147 -12.24 6.63 -6.40
CA HIS A 147 -12.75 7.51 -5.33
C HIS A 147 -12.89 6.78 -3.99
N GLN A 148 -13.40 5.54 -3.99
CA GLN A 148 -13.53 4.74 -2.77
C GLN A 148 -12.18 4.29 -2.24
N LEU A 149 -11.25 3.88 -3.11
CA LEU A 149 -9.88 3.58 -2.75
C LEU A 149 -9.22 4.78 -2.06
N ALA A 150 -9.29 5.96 -2.68
CA ALA A 150 -8.72 7.18 -2.12
C ALA A 150 -9.29 7.48 -0.72
N ARG A 151 -10.62 7.39 -0.55
CA ARG A 151 -11.26 7.58 0.77
C ARG A 151 -10.79 6.56 1.80
N LEU A 152 -10.66 5.30 1.40
CA LEU A 152 -10.21 4.22 2.27
C LEU A 152 -8.76 4.42 2.74
N LEU A 153 -7.91 4.92 1.84
CA LEU A 153 -6.52 5.28 2.08
C LEU A 153 -6.34 6.62 2.82
N GLY A 154 -7.43 7.32 3.14
CA GLY A 154 -7.40 8.64 3.79
C GLY A 154 -6.91 9.78 2.87
N LEU A 155 -6.91 9.54 1.56
CA LEU A 155 -6.58 10.52 0.53
C LEU A 155 -7.81 11.35 0.14
N HIS A 156 -7.57 12.58 -0.31
CA HIS A 156 -8.61 13.40 -0.92
C HIS A 156 -8.73 13.05 -2.40
N SER A 157 -9.97 12.92 -2.89
CA SER A 157 -10.23 12.70 -4.32
C SER A 157 -11.29 13.65 -4.84
N GLU A 158 -11.09 14.14 -6.06
CA GLU A 158 -11.92 15.14 -6.72
C GLU A 158 -12.01 14.83 -8.21
N SER A 159 -13.24 14.67 -8.74
CA SER A 159 -13.44 14.55 -10.19
C SER A 159 -13.58 15.95 -10.78
N ARG A 160 -12.75 16.30 -11.77
CA ARG A 160 -12.82 17.57 -12.50
C ARG A 160 -12.92 17.34 -14.01
N ILE A 161 -13.53 18.29 -14.71
CA ILE A 161 -13.51 18.32 -16.17
C ILE A 161 -12.28 19.11 -16.56
N LEU A 162 -11.42 18.54 -17.39
CA LEU A 162 -10.28 19.27 -17.91
C LEU A 162 -10.78 20.05 -19.13
N GLU A 163 -10.82 21.38 -19.02
CA GLU A 163 -11.11 22.25 -20.16
C GLU A 163 -9.88 22.22 -21.07
N GLU A 164 -10.02 21.61 -22.25
CA GLU A 164 -8.97 21.66 -23.26
C GLU A 164 -9.05 23.02 -23.95
N ASP A 165 -8.16 23.92 -23.54
CA ASP A 165 -7.95 25.20 -24.22
C ASP A 165 -7.43 24.93 -25.64
N HIS A 166 -8.31 25.13 -26.62
CA HIS A 166 -8.04 25.19 -28.06
C HIS A 166 -7.89 23.87 -28.83
N LYS A 167 -9.00 23.42 -29.41
CA LYS A 167 -9.19 23.37 -30.89
C LYS A 167 -10.67 23.16 -31.21
N GLU A 168 -11.29 24.21 -31.73
CA GLU A 168 -12.51 24.13 -32.52
C GLU A 168 -12.24 23.21 -33.70
N ASP A 169 -12.62 21.94 -33.62
CA ASP A 169 -13.45 21.32 -34.65
C ASP A 169 -13.70 19.83 -34.36
N VAL A 170 -14.98 19.48 -34.54
CA VAL A 170 -15.47 18.15 -34.91
C VAL A 170 -15.60 17.11 -33.77
N VAL A 171 -16.88 16.89 -33.45
CA VAL A 171 -17.48 15.76 -32.71
C VAL A 171 -17.53 15.94 -31.20
N ARG A 172 -18.76 15.76 -30.67
CA ARG A 172 -19.14 15.64 -29.27
C ARG A 172 -18.40 14.49 -28.56
N THR A 173 -17.09 14.59 -28.41
CA THR A 173 -16.34 13.70 -27.56
C THR A 173 -16.63 14.10 -26.12
N THR A 174 -17.04 13.12 -25.34
CA THR A 174 -17.39 13.23 -23.93
C THR A 174 -16.36 14.06 -23.19
N GLN A 175 -16.77 15.16 -22.53
CA GLN A 175 -15.94 15.92 -21.59
C GLN A 175 -15.06 14.94 -20.79
N GLN A 176 -13.74 14.96 -21.03
CA GLN A 176 -12.85 13.97 -20.48
C GLN A 176 -12.69 14.26 -18.99
N LYS A 177 -13.47 13.54 -18.18
CA LYS A 177 -13.48 13.67 -16.72
C LYS A 177 -12.22 13.02 -16.18
N VAL A 178 -11.40 13.84 -15.53
CA VAL A 178 -10.17 13.40 -14.86
C VAL A 178 -10.41 13.30 -13.36
N LEU A 179 -9.64 12.45 -12.70
CA LEU A 179 -9.73 12.24 -11.26
C LEU A 179 -8.45 12.72 -10.60
N ALA A 180 -8.53 13.77 -9.78
CA ALA A 180 -7.43 14.26 -8.98
C ALA A 180 -7.42 13.59 -7.60
N ILE A 181 -6.23 13.21 -7.14
CA ILE A 181 -5.96 12.61 -5.84
C ILE A 181 -4.88 13.44 -5.13
N ARG A 182 -5.11 13.75 -3.86
CA ARG A 182 -4.20 14.56 -3.03
C ARG A 182 -3.99 13.91 -1.67
N PRO A 183 -2.81 14.08 -1.05
CA PRO A 183 -2.60 13.63 0.32
C PRO A 183 -3.46 14.44 1.31
N PRO A 184 -3.76 13.91 2.50
CA PRO A 184 -4.51 14.63 3.52
C PRO A 184 -3.82 15.93 3.92
N ARG A 185 -4.60 17.01 4.10
CA ARG A 185 -4.08 18.35 4.43
C ARG A 185 -3.25 18.38 5.72
N SER A 186 -3.51 17.46 6.65
CA SER A 186 -2.76 17.34 7.91
C SER A 186 -1.28 17.03 7.71
N LEU A 187 -0.91 16.38 6.61
CA LEU A 187 0.49 16.09 6.29
C LEU A 187 1.27 17.34 5.90
N LYS A 188 0.63 18.29 5.18
CA LYS A 188 1.24 19.59 4.85
C LYS A 188 1.62 20.37 6.12
N CYS A 189 0.87 20.21 7.20
CA CYS A 189 1.14 20.89 8.47
C CYS A 189 2.16 20.17 9.37
N ARG A 190 2.43 18.88 9.15
CA ARG A 190 3.27 18.06 10.05
C ARG A 190 4.60 17.60 9.46
N ALA A 191 4.97 18.06 8.26
CA ALA A 191 6.20 17.65 7.56
C ALA A 191 6.34 16.12 7.39
N GLY A 192 5.25 15.37 7.54
CA GLY A 192 5.25 13.91 7.46
C GLY A 192 5.09 13.42 6.03
N ALA A 193 5.74 12.30 5.71
CA ALA A 193 5.42 11.47 4.56
C ALA A 193 4.03 10.86 4.73
N TRP A 194 3.27 10.74 3.64
CA TRP A 194 2.08 9.90 3.67
C TRP A 194 2.52 8.43 3.69
N THR A 195 1.81 7.61 4.46
CA THR A 195 1.98 6.16 4.46
C THR A 195 0.60 5.53 4.38
N ALA A 196 0.44 4.55 3.51
CA ALA A 196 -0.82 3.84 3.38
C ALA A 196 -1.18 3.16 4.71
N PRO A 197 -2.44 3.29 5.19
CA PRO A 197 -2.85 2.67 6.45
C PRO A 197 -2.90 1.14 6.37
N PHE A 198 -3.12 0.59 5.17
CA PHE A 198 -3.06 -0.84 4.83
C PHE A 198 -3.16 -0.99 3.30
N SER A 199 -2.81 -2.17 2.76
CA SER A 199 -2.96 -2.47 1.32
C SER A 199 -4.27 -3.19 1.02
N VAL A 200 -5.09 -2.60 0.15
CA VAL A 200 -6.32 -3.20 -0.40
C VAL A 200 -5.96 -4.38 -1.30
N THR A 201 -4.87 -4.29 -2.07
CA THR A 201 -4.42 -5.36 -2.97
C THR A 201 -4.11 -6.65 -2.21
N GLN A 202 -3.42 -6.55 -1.08
CA GLN A 202 -3.17 -7.71 -0.20
C GLN A 202 -4.48 -8.30 0.34
N VAL A 203 -5.44 -7.46 0.70
CA VAL A 203 -6.75 -7.91 1.18
C VAL A 203 -7.52 -8.64 0.07
N LEU A 204 -7.55 -8.10 -1.15
CA LEU A 204 -8.23 -8.69 -2.29
C LEU A 204 -7.63 -10.04 -2.68
N THR A 205 -6.30 -10.14 -2.80
CA THR A 205 -5.61 -11.40 -3.12
C THR A 205 -5.87 -12.47 -2.07
N SER A 206 -5.83 -12.12 -0.78
CA SER A 206 -6.15 -13.08 0.30
C SER A 206 -7.61 -13.56 0.28
N SER A 207 -8.53 -12.73 -0.19
CA SER A 207 -9.96 -13.02 -0.22
C SER A 207 -10.38 -13.91 -1.40
N LEU A 208 -9.66 -13.83 -2.52
CA LEU A 208 -9.92 -14.62 -3.72
C LEU A 208 -9.38 -16.05 -3.62
N VAL A 209 -8.27 -16.25 -2.89
CA VAL A 209 -7.69 -17.59 -2.65
C VAL A 209 -8.54 -18.45 -1.69
N SER A 210 -9.45 -17.83 -0.94
CA SER A 210 -10.28 -18.52 0.07
C SER A 210 -11.72 -18.81 -0.40
N ALA A 211 -12.05 -18.58 -1.67
CA ALA A 211 -13.38 -18.78 -2.26
C ALA A 211 -13.38 -19.95 -3.25
#